data_AF-A0A967XVA3-F1
#
_entry.id   AF-A0A967XVA3-F1
#
_cell.length_a   1.000
_cell.length_b   1.000
_cell.length_c   1.000
_cell.angle_alpha   90.00
_cell.angle_beta   90.00
_cell.angle_gamma   90.00
#
_symmetry.space_group_name_H-M   'P 1'
#
loop_
_entity.id
_entity.type
_entity.pdbx_description
1 polymer ?
#
loop_
_entity_poly.entity_id
_entity_poly.type
_entity_poly.pdbx_seq_one_letter_code
_entity_poly.pdbx_strand_id
1 'polypeptide(L)'
;MIIKESICLAAAICESITKIVCRQESLCGEHRGFKHRCDTLHGNGAISQETSAELKWLWDFRQNEHIFLAPEWEYGFYKMTECNRAIKALRSLKAELHDWYIEDLPF
;
A
#
# COMPACT_ATOMS: atom_id res chain seq x y z
N MET A 1 -2.21 3.65 19.85
CA MET A 1 -1.20 2.59 20.06
C MET A 1 -0.10 2.76 19.01
N ILE A 2 1.18 2.77 19.38
CA ILE A 2 2.30 3.04 18.45
C ILE A 2 2.33 2.06 17.26
N ILE A 3 2.07 0.77 17.52
CA ILE A 3 2.06 -0.27 16.49
C ILE A 3 0.95 -0.02 15.46
N LYS A 4 -0.27 0.27 15.91
CA LYS A 4 -1.40 0.61 15.02
C LYS A 4 -1.04 1.83 14.16
N GLU A 5 -0.53 2.89 14.79
CA GLU A 5 -0.18 4.12 14.08
C GLU A 5 0.88 3.88 13.00
N SER A 6 1.86 3.02 13.28
CA SER A 6 2.90 2.65 12.33
C SER A 6 2.33 1.92 11.10
N ILE A 7 1.31 1.07 11.30
CA ILE A 7 0.61 0.36 10.23
C ILE A 7 -0.24 1.32 9.40
N CYS A 8 -1.02 2.20 10.05
CA CYS A 8 -1.82 3.21 9.37
C CYS A 8 -0.95 4.16 8.55
N LEU A 9 0.16 4.64 9.12
CA LEU A 9 1.13 5.48 8.42
C LEU A 9 1.73 4.78 7.21
N ALA A 10 2.14 3.51 7.35
CA ALA A 10 2.65 2.73 6.23
C ALA A 10 1.62 2.60 5.10
N ALA A 11 0.35 2.37 5.44
CA ALA A 11 -0.75 2.31 4.47
C ALA A 11 -0.96 3.65 3.75
N ALA A 12 -0.96 4.77 4.48
CA ALA A 12 -1.11 6.12 3.92
C ALA A 12 0.05 6.51 2.99
N ILE A 13 1.28 6.10 3.33
CA ILE A 13 2.45 6.28 2.46
C ILE A 13 2.29 5.48 1.18
N CYS A 14 1.94 4.19 1.26
CA CYS A 14 1.67 3.36 0.08
C CYS A 14 0.55 3.98 -0.78
N GLU A 15 -0.49 4.50 -0.14
CA GLU A 15 -1.60 5.17 -0.82
C GLU A 15 -1.12 6.37 -1.63
N SER A 16 -0.29 7.21 -1.02
CA SER A 16 0.26 8.42 -1.63
C SER A 16 1.18 8.08 -2.80
N ILE A 17 2.08 7.10 -2.64
CA ILE A 17 3.00 6.64 -3.69
C ILE A 17 2.20 6.13 -4.89
N THR A 18 1.28 5.19 -4.68
CA THR A 18 0.47 4.62 -5.78
C THR A 18 -0.34 5.69 -6.51
N LYS A 19 -0.85 6.70 -5.79
CA LYS A 19 -1.58 7.82 -6.39
C LYS A 19 -0.69 8.69 -7.27
N ILE A 20 0.55 8.98 -6.83
CA ILE A 20 1.51 9.77 -7.60
C ILE A 20 1.91 9.02 -8.88
N VAL A 21 2.32 7.76 -8.76
CA VAL A 21 2.74 6.94 -9.91
C VAL A 21 1.62 6.81 -10.93
N CYS A 22 0.41 6.41 -10.50
CA CYS A 22 -0.69 6.25 -11.45
C CYS A 22 -1.10 7.58 -12.12
N ARG A 23 -0.83 8.73 -11.49
CA ARG A 23 -1.06 10.06 -12.09
C ARG A 23 0.02 10.41 -13.11
N GLN A 24 1.29 10.16 -12.80
CA GLN A 24 2.41 10.45 -13.70
C GLN A 24 2.32 9.63 -14.98
N GLU A 25 1.98 8.36 -14.84
CA GLU A 25 1.92 7.38 -15.93
C GLU A 25 0.55 7.32 -16.62
N SER A 26 -0.38 8.21 -16.23
CA SER A 26 -1.77 8.23 -16.74
C SER A 26 -2.50 6.88 -16.68
N LEU A 27 -2.13 6.02 -15.73
CA LEU A 27 -2.63 4.63 -15.62
C LEU A 27 -4.05 4.54 -15.04
N CYS A 28 -4.43 5.50 -14.19
CA CYS A 28 -5.77 5.50 -13.59
C CYS A 28 -6.32 6.91 -13.39
N GLY A 29 -7.64 7.05 -13.45
CA GLY A 29 -8.32 8.32 -13.17
C GLY A 29 -8.14 8.79 -11.72
N GLU A 30 -8.26 10.11 -11.51
CA GLU A 30 -7.93 10.81 -10.26
C GLU A 30 -8.71 10.32 -9.01
N HIS A 31 -9.87 9.70 -9.21
CA HIS A 31 -10.78 9.29 -8.13
C HIS A 31 -10.92 7.78 -7.94
N ARG A 32 -9.94 6.98 -8.41
CA ARG A 32 -9.98 5.52 -8.21
C ARG A 32 -9.46 5.14 -6.83
N GLY A 33 -10.10 4.17 -6.18
CA GLY A 33 -9.72 3.70 -4.84
C GLY A 33 -8.35 2.99 -4.81
N PHE A 34 -7.75 2.89 -3.63
CA PHE A 34 -6.41 2.32 -3.44
C PHE A 34 -6.25 0.91 -4.00
N LYS A 35 -7.19 0.00 -3.69
CA LYS A 35 -7.14 -1.39 -4.21
C LYS A 35 -7.14 -1.44 -5.74
N HIS A 36 -7.93 -0.58 -6.38
CA HIS A 36 -7.97 -0.49 -7.83
C HIS A 36 -6.64 0.00 -8.41
N ARG A 37 -5.97 0.96 -7.75
CA ARG A 37 -4.62 1.37 -8.16
C ARG A 37 -3.62 0.22 -8.07
N CYS A 38 -3.72 -0.61 -7.03
CA CYS A 38 -2.88 -1.80 -6.89
C CYS A 38 -3.13 -2.82 -8.02
N ASP A 39 -4.39 -3.00 -8.43
CA ASP A 39 -4.74 -3.83 -9.60
C ASP A 39 -4.17 -3.26 -10.89
N THR A 40 -4.31 -1.96 -11.10
CA THR A 40 -3.77 -1.28 -12.28
C THR A 40 -2.25 -1.39 -12.36
N LEU A 41 -1.53 -1.12 -11.26
CA LEU A 41 -0.07 -1.22 -11.25
C LEU A 41 0.40 -2.64 -11.54
N HIS A 42 -0.27 -3.64 -10.97
CA HIS A 42 0.03 -5.04 -11.29
C HIS A 42 -0.26 -5.38 -12.76
N GLY A 43 -1.40 -4.95 -13.29
CA GLY A 43 -1.79 -5.19 -14.69
C GLY A 43 -0.85 -4.54 -15.72
N ASN A 44 -0.10 -3.51 -15.32
CA ASN A 44 0.92 -2.86 -16.15
C ASN A 44 2.35 -3.39 -15.89
N GLY A 45 2.51 -4.42 -15.05
CA GLY A 45 3.80 -5.00 -14.72
C GLY A 45 4.66 -4.15 -13.77
N ALA A 46 4.13 -3.04 -13.24
CA ALA A 46 4.87 -2.15 -12.33
C ALA A 46 5.11 -2.76 -10.95
N ILE A 47 4.24 -3.69 -10.53
CA ILE A 47 4.40 -4.45 -9.30
C ILE A 47 4.00 -5.93 -9.48
N SER A 48 4.60 -6.79 -8.66
CA SER A 48 4.28 -8.21 -8.60
C SER A 48 2.88 -8.46 -8.04
N GLN A 49 2.31 -9.64 -8.33
CA GLN A 49 1.04 -10.07 -7.74
C GLN A 49 1.12 -10.16 -6.21
N GLU A 50 2.28 -10.59 -5.69
CA GLU A 50 2.54 -10.67 -4.25
C GLU A 50 2.49 -9.29 -3.60
N THR A 51 3.22 -8.30 -4.17
CA THR A 51 3.19 -6.93 -3.67
C THR A 51 1.78 -6.33 -3.74
N SER A 52 1.03 -6.56 -4.82
CA SER A 52 -0.37 -6.11 -4.92
C SER A 52 -1.26 -6.73 -3.83
N ALA A 53 -1.11 -8.03 -3.54
CA ALA A 53 -1.85 -8.70 -2.48
C ALA A 53 -1.49 -8.16 -1.08
N GLU A 54 -0.20 -7.94 -0.81
CA GLU A 54 0.28 -7.38 0.46
C GLU A 54 -0.22 -5.95 0.70
N LEU A 55 -0.23 -5.12 -0.34
CA LEU A 55 -0.78 -3.75 -0.24
C LEU A 55 -2.27 -3.76 0.05
N LYS A 56 -3.04 -4.62 -0.62
CA LYS A 56 -4.48 -4.76 -0.34
C LYS A 56 -4.73 -5.27 1.06
N TRP A 57 -3.95 -6.25 1.52
CA TRP A 57 -4.02 -6.70 2.91
C TRP A 57 -3.73 -5.56 3.88
N LEU A 58 -2.67 -4.78 3.65
CA LEU A 58 -2.31 -3.64 4.50
C LEU A 58 -3.44 -2.61 4.57
N TRP A 59 -4.07 -2.32 3.43
CA TRP A 59 -5.21 -1.40 3.35
C TRP A 59 -6.44 -1.89 4.09
N ASP A 60 -6.69 -3.19 4.12
CA ASP A 60 -7.79 -3.78 4.87
C ASP A 60 -7.47 -3.92 6.36
N PHE A 61 -6.20 -4.21 6.67
CA PHE A 61 -5.74 -4.42 8.04
C PHE A 61 -5.63 -3.13 8.83
N ARG A 62 -5.52 -1.97 8.16
CA ARG A 62 -5.69 -0.67 8.80
C ARG A 62 -7.16 -0.54 9.26
N GLN A 63 -7.49 -1.09 10.42
CA GLN A 63 -8.85 -0.96 10.96
C GLN A 63 -9.12 0.50 11.29
N ASN A 64 -10.31 0.94 10.86
CA ASN A 64 -11.05 2.12 11.28
C ASN A 64 -10.25 3.09 12.18
N GLU A 65 -9.52 4.00 11.54
CA GLU A 65 -8.91 5.17 12.21
C GLU A 65 -9.97 5.96 13.00
N HIS A 66 -11.21 5.93 12.53
CA HIS A 66 -12.35 6.42 13.26
C HIS A 66 -12.79 5.41 14.32
N ILE A 67 -12.46 5.71 15.58
CA ILE A 67 -12.78 4.92 16.78
C ILE A 67 -14.24 4.43 16.80
N PHE A 68 -15.18 5.25 16.29
CA PHE A 68 -16.62 4.93 16.24
C PHE A 68 -16.99 3.78 15.30
N LEU A 69 -16.08 3.39 14.41
CA LEU A 69 -16.27 2.28 13.48
C LEU A 69 -15.53 1.02 13.93
N ALA A 70 -14.74 1.07 15.01
CA ALA A 70 -14.07 -0.12 15.53
C ALA A 70 -15.12 -1.04 16.18
N PRO A 71 -15.40 -2.22 15.60
CA PRO A 71 -16.44 -3.12 16.12
C PRO A 71 -15.99 -3.83 17.40
N GLU A 72 -14.69 -3.82 17.69
CA GLU A 72 -14.04 -4.59 18.75
C GLU A 72 -12.97 -3.78 19.47
N TRP A 73 -12.58 -4.27 20.65
CA TRP A 73 -11.47 -3.73 21.42
C TRP A 73 -10.14 -4.02 20.73
N GLU A 74 -9.36 -2.99 20.44
CA GLU A 74 -8.10 -3.12 19.67
C GLU A 74 -6.91 -3.60 20.52
N TYR A 75 -7.10 -3.80 21.82
CA TYR A 75 -6.03 -4.22 22.73
C TYR A 75 -5.56 -5.64 22.38
N GLY A 76 -4.30 -5.76 21.95
CA GLY A 76 -3.70 -7.04 21.54
C GLY A 76 -4.02 -7.49 20.11
N PHE A 77 -4.83 -6.72 19.36
CA PHE A 77 -5.13 -6.99 17.95
C PHE A 77 -3.93 -6.72 17.05
N TYR A 78 -3.29 -5.57 17.24
CA TYR A 78 -2.10 -5.17 16.50
C TYR A 78 -0.84 -5.70 17.17
N LYS A 79 -0.08 -6.54 16.47
CA LYS A 79 1.20 -7.07 16.95
C LYS A 79 2.34 -6.56 16.08
N MET A 80 3.54 -6.75 16.60
CA MET A 80 4.76 -6.37 15.89
C MET A 80 4.92 -7.14 14.57
N THR A 81 4.35 -8.34 14.46
CA THR A 81 4.34 -9.16 13.24
C THR A 81 3.63 -8.47 12.08
N GLU A 82 2.47 -7.86 12.33
CA GLU A 82 1.71 -7.14 11.29
C GLU A 82 2.39 -5.82 10.95
N CYS A 83 3.01 -5.15 11.92
CA CYS A 83 3.83 -3.98 11.66
C CYS A 83 5.02 -4.31 10.74
N ASN A 84 5.74 -5.40 11.02
CA ASN A 84 6.84 -5.85 10.16
C ASN A 84 6.35 -6.20 8.75
N ARG A 85 5.17 -6.81 8.63
CA ARG A 85 4.54 -7.11 7.34
C ARG A 85 4.20 -5.83 6.57
N ALA A 86 3.62 -4.83 7.23
CA ALA A 86 3.33 -3.52 6.64
C ALA A 86 4.60 -2.83 6.10
N ILE A 87 5.68 -2.84 6.88
CA ILE A 87 6.97 -2.26 6.45
C ILE A 87 7.58 -3.03 5.28
N LYS A 88 7.44 -4.37 5.25
CA LYS A 88 7.87 -5.17 4.09
C LYS A 88 7.09 -4.80 2.83
N ALA A 89 5.76 -4.70 2.91
CA ALA A 89 4.93 -4.30 1.78
C ALA A 89 5.35 -2.92 1.20
N LEU A 90 5.60 -1.94 2.06
CA LEU A 90 6.11 -0.63 1.66
C LEU A 90 7.50 -0.72 0.98
N ARG A 91 8.40 -1.53 1.53
CA ARG A 91 9.73 -1.72 0.95
C ARG A 91 9.67 -2.40 -0.43
N SER A 92 8.83 -3.42 -0.58
CA SER A 92 8.63 -4.11 -1.86
C SER A 92 8.05 -3.16 -2.90
N LEU A 93 7.00 -2.40 -2.57
CA LEU A 93 6.44 -1.38 -3.46
C LEU A 93 7.50 -0.39 -3.94
N LYS A 94 8.32 0.13 -3.02
CA LYS A 94 9.39 1.07 -3.39
C LYS A 94 10.42 0.43 -4.33
N ALA A 95 10.84 -0.80 -4.05
CA ALA A 95 11.85 -1.49 -4.84
C ALA A 95 11.33 -1.80 -6.25
N GLU A 96 10.15 -2.39 -6.36
CA GLU A 96 9.56 -2.78 -7.66
C GLU A 96 9.28 -1.55 -8.53
N LEU A 97 8.76 -0.46 -7.96
CA LEU A 97 8.57 0.78 -8.72
C LEU A 97 9.89 1.39 -9.18
N HIS A 98 10.92 1.36 -8.33
CA HIS A 98 12.24 1.87 -8.69
C HIS A 98 12.83 1.08 -9.88
N ASP A 99 12.72 -0.23 -9.85
CA ASP A 99 13.22 -1.09 -10.93
C ASP A 99 12.41 -0.89 -12.21
N TRP A 100 11.07 -0.79 -12.09
CA TRP A 100 10.18 -0.49 -13.21
C TRP A 100 10.49 0.85 -13.90
N TYR A 101 10.73 1.92 -13.12
CA TYR A 101 11.11 3.23 -13.65
C TYR A 101 12.51 3.26 -14.31
N ILE A 102 13.42 2.35 -13.91
CA ILE A 102 14.76 2.26 -14.50
C ILE A 102 14.72 1.58 -15.87
N GLU A 103 13.83 0.62 -16.10
CA GLU A 103 13.69 -0.04 -17.41
C GLU A 103 13.15 0.90 -18.50
N ASP A 104 12.44 1.97 -18.14
CA ASP A 104 11.93 2.99 -19.08
C ASP A 104 12.99 4.04 -19.52
N LEU A 105 14.26 3.90 -19.09
CA LEU A 105 15.36 4.73 -19.59
C LEU A 105 16.08 4.06 -20.77
N PRO A 106 16.00 4.63 -22.00
CA PRO A 106 16.77 4.14 -23.13
C PRO A 106 18.21 4.63 -22.97
N PHE A 107 19.12 3.72 -22.63
CA PHE A 107 20.52 3.85 -23.02
C PHE A 107 20.73 3.10 -24.34
#